data_AF-A0A9Q0B7S7-F1
#
_entry.id   AF-A0A9Q0B7S7-F1
#
_cell.length_a   1.000
_cell.length_b   1.000
_cell.length_c   1.000
_cell.angle_alpha   90.00
_cell.angle_beta   90.00
_cell.angle_gamma   90.00
#
_symmetry.space_group_name_H-M   'P 1'
#
loop_
_entity.id
_entity.type
_entity.pdbx_description
1 polymer ?
#
loop_
_entity_poly.entity_id
_entity_poly.type
_entity_poly.pdbx_seq_one_letter_code
_entity_poly.pdbx_strand_id
1 'polypeptide(L)'
;MQFSAISIMAVALLSGQTLASCGEGTFNGKYNGYKRISNCNLNANNVYFCGDSGTSVVHKQSQLVLRAGKVDSTVLVNCNGYGFLYHCSAGEEGRFREPQCKGAVWEVENIKET
;
A
#
# COMPACT_ATOMS: atom_id res chain seq x y z
N MET A 1 -61.94 -6.60 8.61
CA MET A 1 -60.65 -7.26 8.91
C MET A 1 -59.91 -7.42 7.61
N GLN A 2 -58.85 -6.67 7.34
CA GLN A 2 -57.86 -7.06 6.31
C GLN A 2 -56.53 -6.35 6.51
N PHE A 3 -55.55 -7.19 6.87
CA PHE A 3 -54.10 -7.15 6.77
C PHE A 3 -53.32 -5.84 6.61
N SER A 4 -52.40 -5.70 7.56
CA SER A 4 -51.16 -4.92 7.63
C SER A 4 -50.40 -4.75 6.32
N ALA A 5 -49.74 -3.61 6.17
CA ALA A 5 -48.47 -3.51 5.45
C ALA A 5 -47.53 -2.57 6.23
N ILE A 6 -46.59 -3.19 6.93
CA ILE A 6 -45.46 -2.54 7.60
C ILE A 6 -44.45 -2.19 6.52
N SER A 7 -44.20 -0.90 6.29
CA SER A 7 -43.09 -0.45 5.44
C SER A 7 -42.05 0.26 6.30
N ILE A 8 -41.25 -0.53 7.02
CA ILE A 8 -40.01 -0.04 7.64
C ILE A 8 -38.95 -0.04 6.53
N MET A 9 -38.75 1.10 5.87
CA MET A 9 -37.58 1.32 5.04
C MET A 9 -36.39 1.66 5.94
N ALA A 10 -35.68 0.62 6.38
CA ALA A 10 -34.33 0.77 6.90
C ALA A 10 -33.35 0.85 5.72
N VAL A 11 -33.00 2.06 5.30
CA VAL A 11 -31.83 2.27 4.44
C VAL A 11 -30.70 2.76 5.33
N ALA A 12 -30.02 1.81 5.99
CA ALA A 12 -28.74 2.08 6.60
C ALA A 12 -27.73 2.31 5.47
N LEU A 13 -27.47 3.58 5.15
CA LEU A 13 -26.32 4.01 4.38
C LEU A 13 -25.06 3.71 5.22
N LEU A 14 -24.64 2.44 5.24
CA LEU A 14 -23.23 2.14 5.50
C LEU A 14 -22.47 2.61 4.28
N SER A 15 -22.15 3.90 4.24
CA SER A 15 -21.01 4.39 3.50
C SER A 15 -19.77 3.79 4.17
N GLY A 16 -19.48 2.54 3.78
CA GLY A 16 -18.19 1.92 3.97
C GLY A 16 -17.16 2.74 3.19
N GLN A 17 -16.78 3.87 3.76
CA GLN A 17 -15.49 4.48 3.46
C GLN A 17 -14.48 3.49 4.02
N THR A 18 -14.08 2.53 3.19
CA THR A 18 -12.87 1.77 3.44
C THR A 18 -11.76 2.82 3.42
N LEU A 19 -11.44 3.36 4.60
CA LEU A 19 -10.29 4.22 4.85
C LEU A 19 -9.12 3.53 4.17
N ALA A 20 -8.57 4.19 3.15
CA ALA A 20 -7.69 3.59 2.15
C ALA A 20 -6.70 2.60 2.79
N SER A 21 -6.87 1.30 2.49
CA SER A 21 -6.08 0.27 3.18
C SER A 21 -4.62 0.29 2.74
N CYS A 22 -4.37 0.77 1.52
CA CYS A 22 -3.08 1.27 1.07
C CYS A 22 -3.27 2.51 0.18
N GLY A 23 -2.23 3.32 0.04
CA GLY A 23 -2.26 4.53 -0.76
C GLY A 23 -0.89 5.02 -1.21
N GLU A 24 -0.91 6.00 -2.10
CA GLU A 24 0.27 6.77 -2.49
C GLU A 24 0.62 7.80 -1.40
N GLY A 25 1.92 8.00 -1.17
CA GLY A 25 2.43 8.89 -0.14
C GLY A 25 2.66 8.20 1.21
N THR A 26 2.38 8.94 2.27
CA THR A 26 2.58 8.57 3.68
C THR A 26 1.25 8.60 4.42
N PHE A 27 1.12 7.83 5.51
CA PHE A 27 -0.06 7.90 6.39
C PHE A 27 -0.30 9.31 6.95
N ASN A 28 0.76 10.05 7.24
CA ASN A 28 0.67 11.40 7.81
C ASN A 28 0.63 12.54 6.77
N GLY A 29 0.62 12.23 5.46
CA GLY A 29 0.67 13.20 4.36
C GLY A 29 1.97 14.01 4.19
N LYS A 30 3.05 13.73 4.94
CA LYS A 30 4.32 14.45 4.88
C LYS A 30 5.37 13.73 4.04
N TYR A 31 5.45 14.08 2.76
CA TYR A 31 6.42 13.52 1.80
C TYR A 31 7.91 13.71 2.15
N ASN A 32 8.27 14.64 3.05
CA ASN A 32 9.66 14.84 3.49
C ASN A 32 9.89 14.43 4.96
N GLY A 33 8.86 13.91 5.63
CA GLY A 33 8.91 13.52 7.03
C GLY A 33 9.14 12.02 7.17
N TYR A 34 10.26 11.51 6.67
CA TYR A 34 10.62 10.11 6.87
C TYR A 34 12.12 9.89 6.99
N LYS A 35 12.48 8.74 7.56
CA LYS A 35 13.85 8.25 7.64
C LYS A 35 13.94 6.86 7.02
N ARG A 36 14.92 6.66 6.14
CA ARG A 36 15.29 5.32 5.66
C ARG A 36 15.74 4.45 6.84
N ILE A 37 15.08 3.31 7.02
CA ILE A 37 15.46 2.29 8.00
C ILE A 37 16.46 1.33 7.38
N SER A 38 16.11 0.77 6.23
CA SER A 38 16.88 -0.24 5.51
C SER A 38 16.46 -0.33 4.05
N ASN A 39 17.29 -0.97 3.23
CA ASN A 39 16.85 -1.43 1.91
C ASN A 39 16.09 -2.75 2.05
N CYS A 40 15.11 -2.96 1.18
CA CYS A 40 14.41 -4.22 1.06
C CYS A 40 15.24 -5.17 0.19
N ASN A 41 15.34 -6.42 0.62
CA ASN A 41 16.16 -7.42 -0.05
C ASN A 41 15.42 -7.99 -1.26
N LEU A 42 16.02 -7.85 -2.43
CA LEU A 42 15.53 -8.49 -3.65
C LEU A 42 15.69 -10.01 -3.55
N ASN A 43 14.60 -10.73 -3.80
CA ASN A 43 14.54 -12.18 -3.89
C ASN A 43 14.06 -12.60 -5.30
N ALA A 44 13.91 -13.90 -5.51
CA ALA A 44 13.39 -14.46 -6.75
C ALA A 44 12.02 -13.84 -7.14
N ASN A 45 11.74 -13.83 -8.44
CA ASN A 45 10.49 -13.32 -9.01
C ASN A 45 10.20 -11.83 -8.72
N ASN A 46 11.24 -11.00 -8.56
CA ASN A 46 11.14 -9.55 -8.31
C ASN A 46 10.32 -9.22 -7.06
N VAL A 47 10.51 -10.02 -6.00
CA VAL A 47 9.90 -9.77 -4.69
C VAL A 47 10.94 -9.15 -3.78
N TYR A 48 10.65 -7.96 -3.27
CA TYR A 48 11.48 -7.22 -2.33
C TYR A 48 10.92 -7.41 -0.92
N PHE A 49 11.69 -7.99 0.00
CA PHE A 49 11.26 -8.16 1.40
C PHE A 49 11.89 -7.09 2.29
N CYS A 50 11.05 -6.39 3.04
CA CYS A 50 11.42 -5.23 3.84
C CYS A 50 11.52 -5.63 5.32
N GLY A 51 12.66 -6.23 5.71
CA GLY A 51 12.90 -6.68 7.09
C GLY A 51 11.99 -7.84 7.54
N ASP A 52 11.85 -7.99 8.85
CA ASP A 52 11.16 -9.14 9.47
C ASP A 52 9.66 -8.91 9.75
N SER A 53 9.12 -7.74 9.39
CA SER A 53 7.70 -7.44 9.54
C SER A 53 6.81 -8.31 8.66
N GLY A 54 7.36 -8.90 7.59
CA GLY A 54 6.61 -9.56 6.53
C GLY A 54 6.18 -8.61 5.41
N THR A 55 6.61 -7.34 5.46
CA THR A 55 6.33 -6.37 4.40
C THR A 55 7.06 -6.76 3.13
N SER A 56 6.37 -6.71 1.99
CA SER A 56 6.97 -7.01 0.69
C SER A 56 6.43 -6.12 -0.42
N VAL A 57 7.27 -5.88 -1.42
CA VAL A 57 6.89 -5.25 -2.68
C VAL A 57 7.13 -6.26 -3.80
N VAL A 58 6.10 -6.54 -4.60
CA VAL A 58 6.25 -7.35 -5.82
C VAL A 58 6.24 -6.42 -7.01
N HIS A 59 7.25 -6.54 -7.87
CA HIS A 59 7.35 -5.77 -9.10
C HIS A 59 7.16 -6.65 -10.32
N LYS A 60 6.25 -6.25 -11.22
CA LYS A 60 6.06 -6.91 -12.51
C LYS A 60 5.65 -5.88 -13.56
N GLN A 61 6.55 -5.62 -14.51
CA GLN A 61 6.34 -4.60 -15.54
C GLN A 61 5.98 -3.25 -14.88
N SER A 62 4.89 -2.59 -15.29
CA SER A 62 4.46 -1.33 -14.70
C SER A 62 3.59 -1.50 -13.45
N GLN A 63 3.60 -2.66 -12.79
CA GLN A 63 2.77 -2.93 -11.62
C GLN A 63 3.64 -3.19 -10.39
N LEU A 64 3.28 -2.51 -9.31
CA LEU A 64 3.80 -2.71 -7.98
C LEU A 64 2.69 -3.24 -7.09
N VAL A 65 2.99 -4.23 -6.27
CA VAL A 65 2.09 -4.72 -5.24
C VAL A 65 2.78 -4.58 -3.89
N LEU A 66 2.31 -3.65 -3.06
CA LEU A 66 2.75 -3.53 -1.68
C LEU A 66 1.87 -4.45 -0.82
N ARG A 67 2.50 -5.28 0.00
CA ARG A 67 1.86 -6.06 1.04
C ARG A 67 2.45 -5.67 2.37
N ALA A 68 1.65 -5.13 3.26
CA ALA A 68 2.05 -4.89 4.62
C ALA A 68 1.97 -6.19 5.41
N GLY A 69 3.01 -6.50 6.18
CA GLY A 69 3.04 -7.68 7.03
C GLY A 69 2.28 -7.44 8.34
N LYS A 70 2.95 -7.68 9.46
CA LYS A 70 2.39 -7.56 10.82
C LYS A 70 2.20 -6.11 11.30
N VAL A 71 2.73 -5.13 10.57
CA VAL A 71 2.72 -3.72 10.95
C VAL A 71 2.42 -2.85 9.74
N ASP A 72 1.90 -1.66 10.00
CA ASP A 72 1.77 -0.61 9.01
C ASP A 72 3.13 -0.33 8.37
N SER A 73 3.12 -0.16 7.06
CA SER A 73 4.34 -0.11 6.28
C SER A 73 4.31 1.02 5.30
N THR A 74 5.41 1.76 5.24
CA THR A 74 5.63 2.77 4.21
C THR A 74 6.94 2.44 3.49
N VAL A 75 6.90 2.45 2.16
CA VAL A 75 8.04 2.10 1.32
C VAL A 75 8.28 3.17 0.27
N LEU A 76 9.55 3.38 -0.07
CA LEU A 76 9.95 4.18 -1.23
C LEU A 76 10.46 3.22 -2.31
N VAL A 77 9.85 3.26 -3.50
CA VAL A 77 10.24 2.46 -4.66
C VAL A 77 10.92 3.37 -5.67
N ASN A 78 12.20 3.14 -5.95
CA ASN A 78 12.96 3.90 -6.93
C ASN A 78 13.01 3.16 -8.28
N CYS A 79 12.38 3.74 -9.30
CA CYS A 79 12.34 3.23 -10.67
C CYS A 79 12.92 4.25 -11.63
N ASN A 80 14.04 3.93 -12.29
CA ASN A 80 14.63 4.76 -13.35
C ASN A 80 14.78 6.25 -12.97
N GLY A 81 15.20 6.54 -11.74
CA GLY A 81 15.37 7.90 -11.22
C GLY A 81 14.09 8.56 -10.66
N TYR A 82 12.95 7.86 -10.66
CA TYR A 82 11.70 8.31 -10.03
C TYR A 82 11.45 7.55 -8.72
N GLY A 83 11.21 8.28 -7.64
CA GLY A 83 10.85 7.71 -6.34
C GLY A 83 9.34 7.77 -6.11
N PHE A 84 8.75 6.62 -5.83
CA PHE A 84 7.32 6.46 -5.54
C PHE A 84 7.12 6.02 -4.11
N LEU A 85 6.35 6.79 -3.36
CA LEU A 85 6.08 6.53 -1.96
C LEU A 85 4.72 5.83 -1.83
N TYR A 86 4.67 4.75 -1.07
CA TYR A 86 3.43 4.05 -0.79
C TYR A 86 3.35 3.67 0.66
N HIS A 87 2.13 3.69 1.19
CA HIS A 87 1.84 3.25 2.53
C HIS A 87 0.73 2.19 2.50
N CYS A 88 0.75 1.26 3.44
CA CYS A 88 -0.28 0.24 3.57
C CYS A 88 -0.41 -0.25 5.02
N SER A 89 -1.65 -0.44 5.47
CA SER A 89 -1.96 -0.84 6.85
C SER A 89 -1.63 -2.31 7.08
N ALA A 90 -1.31 -2.69 8.32
CA ALA A 90 -0.94 -4.06 8.68
C ALA A 90 -1.92 -5.10 8.11
N GLY A 91 -1.39 -6.12 7.42
CA GLY A 91 -2.16 -7.21 6.83
C GLY A 91 -2.81 -6.91 5.48
N GLU A 92 -2.75 -5.68 4.99
CA GLU A 92 -3.41 -5.26 3.75
C GLU A 92 -2.47 -5.33 2.52
N GLU A 93 -3.08 -5.31 1.33
CA GLU A 93 -2.33 -5.24 0.06
C GLU A 93 -2.88 -4.19 -0.90
N GLY A 94 -1.97 -3.51 -1.61
CA GLY A 94 -2.26 -2.41 -2.51
C GLY A 94 -1.56 -2.61 -3.84
N ARG A 95 -2.23 -2.23 -4.93
CA ARG A 95 -1.71 -2.36 -6.29
C ARG A 95 -1.58 -0.98 -6.92
N PHE A 96 -0.38 -0.67 -7.39
CA PHE A 96 -0.04 0.62 -7.97
C PHE A 96 0.49 0.42 -9.38
N ARG A 97 0.12 1.32 -10.29
CA ARG A 97 0.51 1.23 -11.70
C ARG A 97 1.45 2.38 -12.02
N GLU A 98 2.74 2.07 -12.13
CA GLU A 98 3.78 3.03 -12.48
C GLU A 98 4.39 2.68 -13.83
N PRO A 99 4.01 3.39 -14.92
CA PRO A 99 4.65 3.23 -16.23
C PRO A 99 6.17 3.35 -16.20
N GLN A 100 6.71 4.21 -15.32
CA GLN A 100 8.13 4.45 -15.09
C GLN A 100 8.84 3.22 -14.51
N CYS A 101 8.11 2.35 -13.82
CA CYS A 101 8.62 1.08 -13.31
C CYS A 101 8.58 -0.06 -14.33
N LYS A 102 8.17 0.15 -15.59
CA LYS A 102 8.16 -0.93 -16.60
C LYS A 102 9.53 -1.60 -16.79
N GLY A 103 10.61 -0.85 -16.57
CA GLY A 103 12.00 -1.32 -16.61
C GLY A 103 12.50 -1.86 -15.28
N ALA A 104 13.77 -1.64 -14.97
CA ALA A 104 14.36 -2.07 -13.71
C ALA A 104 13.90 -1.18 -12.53
N VAL A 105 13.57 -1.80 -11.41
CA VAL A 105 13.50 -1.15 -10.10
C VAL A 105 14.93 -1.13 -9.56
N TRP A 106 15.43 0.06 -9.20
CA TRP A 106 16.80 0.22 -8.71
C TRP A 106 16.92 -0.19 -7.26
N GLU A 107 15.98 0.25 -6.44
CA GLU A 107 15.89 -0.14 -5.04
C GLU A 107 14.48 0.06 -4.50
N VAL A 108 14.18 -0.70 -3.45
CA VAL A 108 13.00 -0.51 -2.62
C VAL A 108 13.51 -0.29 -1.20
N GLU A 109 13.03 0.76 -0.56
CA GLU A 109 13.45 1.17 0.77
C GLU A 109 12.31 1.01 1.75
N ASN A 110 12.65 0.47 2.93
CA ASN A 110 11.79 0.50 4.09
C ASN A 110 12.02 1.82 4.83
N ILE A 111 10.96 2.61 5.00
CA ILE A 111 11.06 3.92 5.63
C ILE A 111 10.19 4.01 6.88
N LYS A 112 10.61 4.86 7.80
CA LYS A 112 9.83 5.24 8.98
C LYS A 112 9.37 6.67 8.83
N GLU A 113 8.07 6.89 8.87
CA GLU A 113 7.50 8.25 8.93
C GLU A 113 7.87 8.94 10.26
N THR A 114 7.99 10.28 10.24
CA THR A 114 8.36 11.14 11.38
C THR A 114 7.31 12.20 11.68
#